data_AF-A0A2E2AD58-F1
#
_entry.id   AF-A0A2E2AD58-F1
#
_cell.length_a   1.000
_cell.length_b   1.000
_cell.length_c   1.000
_cell.angle_alpha   90.00
_cell.angle_beta   90.00
_cell.angle_gamma   90.00
#
_symmetry.space_group_name_H-M   'P 1'
#
loop_
_entity.id
_entity.type
_entity.pdbx_description
1 polymer ?
#
loop_
_entity_poly.entity_id
_entity_poly.type
_entity_poly.pdbx_seq_one_letter_code
_entity_poly.pdbx_strand_id
1 'polypeptide(L)'
;MIKKTFIVFIGFFVAFASSLKAEELIGLGELDRLIQVHLPKKKQPSGDFSKKVTLGSREAIFTIPGFKNYGCGECHKAEQLLDKSIDRIERSMDRLALIFPDLPPPPLKQFIIQSWSDEWLHPDQFAHTTFDTIRISPAAIIVDSRIYGNATHLHESLHLTQPFLGAANELEAYGLNIRSDPRFLILKFSYFEATGATFFVPELRDIHNRFFAREVKEVGSVSGADMVVPKEVQWFLMPFEDDTLKKIEVAIKKLEPVLQEMSHLNRKYPLEAAYLGEQTHVLSLLLDIAAVKILPLPRLELGSTIIKEAFEILDMQFNKLDNTRLGYRIDRKHEALMTLKYQLRLKDSAIRLGIYFRYLKQRFIGVDGEVKLVVPDKEDFKYYIEEKSLEIAKMADLSKLTKIEKDGALRMLESISKLVKNN
;
A
#
# COMPACT_ATOMS: atom_id res chain seq x y z
N MET A 1 5.91 -60.45 16.41
CA MET A 1 6.71 -59.28 16.85
C MET A 1 7.19 -58.55 15.62
N ILE A 2 6.70 -57.33 15.38
CA ILE A 2 7.29 -56.19 14.64
C ILE A 2 6.10 -55.25 14.33
N LYS A 3 5.95 -54.22 15.15
CA LYS A 3 5.17 -53.01 14.86
C LYS A 3 6.05 -52.13 13.97
N LYS A 4 5.55 -51.62 12.84
CA LYS A 4 6.06 -50.40 12.20
C LYS A 4 4.91 -49.53 11.69
N THR A 5 4.50 -48.68 12.61
CA THR A 5 4.08 -47.27 12.49
C THR A 5 3.99 -46.69 11.08
N PHE A 6 2.77 -46.29 10.70
CA PHE A 6 2.51 -45.30 9.65
C PHE A 6 3.04 -43.94 10.12
N ILE A 7 3.98 -43.36 9.38
CA ILE A 7 4.41 -41.97 9.56
C ILE A 7 3.57 -41.13 8.59
N VAL A 8 2.66 -40.35 9.14
CA VAL A 8 1.96 -39.27 8.43
C VAL A 8 2.94 -38.12 8.29
N PHE A 9 3.32 -37.78 7.05
CA PHE A 9 4.01 -36.53 6.75
C PHE A 9 3.03 -35.37 6.93
N ILE A 10 3.04 -34.75 8.12
CA ILE A 10 2.50 -33.40 8.30
C ILE A 10 3.58 -32.47 7.76
N GLY A 11 3.35 -31.94 6.55
CA GLY A 11 4.15 -30.86 5.99
C GLY A 11 4.00 -29.61 6.87
N PHE A 12 4.93 -29.42 7.80
CA PHE A 12 5.14 -28.14 8.44
C PHE A 12 5.63 -27.16 7.35
N PHE A 13 4.74 -26.29 6.89
CA PHE A 13 5.16 -25.02 6.30
C PHE A 13 5.86 -24.23 7.43
N VAL A 14 7.17 -24.40 7.53
CA VAL A 14 8.02 -23.57 8.37
C VAL A 14 7.91 -22.17 7.79
N ALA A 15 7.23 -21.28 8.52
CA ALA A 15 7.31 -19.86 8.30
C ALA A 15 8.77 -19.43 8.45
N PHE A 16 9.51 -19.36 7.35
CA PHE A 16 10.75 -18.61 7.29
C PHE A 16 10.40 -17.13 7.26
N ALA A 17 9.91 -16.62 8.38
CA ALA A 17 10.22 -15.26 8.75
C ALA A 17 11.71 -15.26 9.09
N SER A 18 12.57 -15.03 8.09
CA SER A 18 13.91 -14.57 8.39
C SER A 18 13.73 -13.29 9.20
N SER A 19 13.85 -13.40 10.53
CA SER A 19 13.95 -12.23 11.39
C SER A 19 15.24 -11.53 11.00
N LEU A 20 15.13 -10.59 10.07
CA LEU A 20 16.12 -9.56 9.91
C LEU A 20 16.31 -8.99 11.30
N LYS A 21 17.55 -9.02 11.82
CA LYS A 21 17.87 -8.24 13.02
C LYS A 21 17.53 -6.80 12.66
N ALA A 22 16.35 -6.36 13.06
CA ALA A 22 16.05 -4.95 13.15
C ALA A 22 17.20 -4.34 13.97
N GLU A 23 17.66 -3.16 13.56
CA GLU A 23 18.55 -2.42 14.44
C GLU A 23 17.82 -2.24 15.79
N GLU A 24 18.58 -2.24 16.90
CA GLU A 24 17.99 -2.20 18.25
C GLU A 24 16.89 -1.12 18.34
N LEU A 25 15.73 -1.51 18.88
CA LEU A 25 14.57 -0.65 19.02
C LEU A 25 14.96 0.59 19.81
N ILE A 26 14.72 1.77 19.23
CA ILE A 26 15.07 3.04 19.84
C ILE A 26 13.84 3.70 20.47
N GLY A 27 14.04 4.44 21.55
CA GLY A 27 12.99 5.24 22.17
C GLY A 27 12.63 6.46 21.31
N LEU A 28 11.41 7.00 21.51
CA LEU A 28 10.91 8.17 20.77
C LEU A 28 11.89 9.36 20.77
N GLY A 29 12.51 9.67 21.92
CA GLY A 29 13.45 10.80 22.02
C GLY A 29 14.82 10.55 21.37
N GLU A 30 15.21 9.30 21.15
CA GLU A 30 16.39 8.98 20.34
C GLU A 30 16.06 9.07 18.86
N LEU A 31 14.91 8.52 18.45
CA LEU A 31 14.42 8.62 17.08
C LEU A 31 14.29 10.09 16.63
N ASP A 32 13.68 10.93 17.46
CA ASP A 32 13.50 12.37 17.19
C ASP A 32 14.84 13.06 16.92
N ARG A 33 15.85 12.83 17.77
CA ARG A 33 17.21 13.38 17.59
C ARG A 33 17.86 12.89 16.29
N LEU A 34 17.69 11.62 15.94
CA LEU A 34 18.22 11.06 14.69
C LEU A 34 17.54 11.66 13.46
N ILE A 35 16.23 11.92 13.49
CA ILE A 35 15.50 12.53 12.37
C ILE A 35 15.85 14.03 12.24
N GLN A 36 15.94 14.77 13.35
CA GLN A 36 16.21 16.22 13.33
C GLN A 36 17.47 16.60 12.56
N VAL A 37 18.55 15.82 12.71
CA VAL A 37 19.81 16.09 11.99
C VAL A 37 19.73 15.76 10.49
N HIS A 38 18.66 15.05 10.07
CA HIS A 38 18.42 14.53 8.72
C HIS A 38 17.20 15.14 8.04
N LEU A 39 16.69 16.28 8.53
CA LEU A 39 15.55 16.95 7.91
C LEU A 39 15.88 17.44 6.49
N PRO A 40 14.88 17.42 5.57
CA PRO A 40 15.07 17.87 4.19
C PRO A 40 15.61 19.30 4.11
N LYS A 41 16.64 19.51 3.27
CA LYS A 41 17.19 20.83 2.99
C LYS A 41 16.37 21.56 1.91
N LYS A 42 16.38 22.90 1.94
CA LYS A 42 15.53 23.75 1.07
C LYS A 42 15.97 23.84 -0.40
N LYS A 43 17.23 23.57 -0.72
CA LYS A 43 17.78 23.75 -2.08
C LYS A 43 18.29 22.43 -2.56
N GLN A 44 18.05 22.06 -3.83
CA GLN A 44 18.65 20.89 -4.46
C GLN A 44 20.19 20.96 -4.37
N PRO A 45 20.87 19.83 -4.13
CA PRO A 45 22.31 19.87 -3.94
C PRO A 45 23.09 19.92 -5.24
N SER A 46 24.37 20.29 -5.12
CA SER A 46 25.41 19.99 -6.10
C SER A 46 26.37 18.93 -5.54
N GLY A 47 26.99 18.14 -6.41
CA GLY A 47 28.02 17.17 -6.03
C GLY A 47 27.44 15.87 -5.45
N ASP A 48 27.44 14.83 -6.27
CA ASP A 48 26.80 13.56 -5.95
C ASP A 48 27.84 12.49 -5.60
N PHE A 49 27.48 11.60 -4.69
CA PHE A 49 28.18 10.33 -4.53
C PHE A 49 27.30 9.22 -5.08
N SER A 50 27.81 8.50 -6.08
CA SER A 50 27.08 7.41 -6.75
C SER A 50 27.89 6.13 -6.76
N LYS A 51 27.19 5.00 -6.64
CA LYS A 51 27.73 3.65 -6.82
C LYS A 51 26.86 2.90 -7.81
N LYS A 52 27.48 2.36 -8.85
CA LYS A 52 26.83 1.47 -9.81
C LYS A 52 26.96 0.04 -9.31
N VAL A 53 25.88 -0.71 -9.31
CA VAL A 53 25.83 -2.11 -8.87
C VAL A 53 25.01 -2.95 -9.82
N THR A 54 25.21 -4.26 -9.75
CA THR A 54 24.38 -5.23 -10.45
C THR A 54 23.46 -5.89 -9.42
N LEU A 55 22.16 -5.65 -9.53
CA LEU A 55 21.13 -6.31 -8.73
C LEU A 55 20.54 -7.46 -9.55
N GLY A 56 20.88 -8.70 -9.20
CA GLY A 56 20.55 -9.87 -10.01
C GLY A 56 21.18 -9.79 -11.40
N SER A 57 20.36 -9.60 -12.45
CA SER A 57 20.80 -9.45 -13.85
C SER A 57 20.76 -8.02 -14.38
N ARG A 58 20.43 -7.02 -13.54
CA ARG A 58 20.19 -5.64 -13.97
C ARG A 58 21.16 -4.68 -13.30
N GLU A 59 21.60 -3.67 -14.04
CA GLU A 59 22.40 -2.59 -13.48
C GLU A 59 21.50 -1.53 -12.83
N ALA A 60 21.88 -1.10 -11.62
CA ALA A 60 21.23 -0.03 -10.89
C ALA A 60 22.27 0.99 -10.40
N ILE A 61 21.85 2.25 -10.28
CA ILE A 61 22.68 3.34 -9.74
C ILE A 61 22.08 3.78 -8.40
N PHE A 62 22.90 3.70 -7.35
CA PHE A 62 22.56 4.22 -6.04
C PHE A 62 23.27 5.54 -5.84
N THR A 63 22.54 6.58 -5.44
CA THR A 63 23.08 7.93 -5.35
C THR A 63 22.66 8.62 -4.06
N ILE A 64 23.59 9.39 -3.48
CA ILE A 64 23.32 10.38 -2.43
C ILE A 64 23.71 11.76 -2.98
N PRO A 65 22.75 12.52 -3.54
CA PRO A 65 23.04 13.85 -4.05
C PRO A 65 23.38 14.79 -2.89
N GLY A 66 24.41 15.62 -3.06
CA GLY A 66 24.82 16.59 -2.04
C GLY A 66 25.50 16.03 -0.81
N PHE A 67 26.01 14.80 -0.87
CA PHE A 67 26.55 14.11 0.30
C PHE A 67 27.56 14.94 1.12
N LYS A 68 28.49 15.64 0.43
CA LYS A 68 29.44 16.54 1.10
C LYS A 68 28.81 17.89 1.47
N ASN A 69 27.99 18.44 0.58
CA ASN A 69 27.48 19.81 0.69
C ASN A 69 26.37 19.98 1.75
N TYR A 70 25.77 18.88 2.20
CA TYR A 70 24.83 18.87 3.32
C TYR A 70 25.42 18.39 4.64
N GLY A 71 26.74 18.23 4.73
CA GLY A 71 27.42 17.81 5.96
C GLY A 71 27.27 16.32 6.29
N CYS A 72 26.65 15.50 5.43
CA CYS A 72 26.51 14.06 5.70
C CYS A 72 27.88 13.36 5.80
N GLY A 73 28.89 13.87 5.09
CA GLY A 73 30.27 13.40 5.16
C GLY A 73 30.97 13.62 6.50
N GLU A 74 30.40 14.41 7.41
CA GLU A 74 30.92 14.62 8.77
C GLU A 74 30.59 13.45 9.70
N CYS A 75 29.44 12.79 9.45
CA CYS A 75 28.93 11.70 10.29
C CYS A 75 29.04 10.32 9.63
N HIS A 76 29.14 10.27 8.31
CA HIS A 76 29.03 9.03 7.54
C HIS A 76 30.10 8.89 6.47
N LYS A 77 30.36 7.64 6.07
CA LYS A 77 31.08 7.32 4.84
C LYS A 77 30.07 7.01 3.75
N ALA A 78 30.14 7.73 2.64
CA ALA A 78 29.17 7.61 1.55
C ALA A 78 29.03 6.17 1.03
N GLU A 79 30.17 5.50 0.83
CA GLU A 79 30.21 4.12 0.38
C GLU A 79 29.48 3.17 1.35
N GLN A 80 29.71 3.31 2.66
CA GLN A 80 29.04 2.48 3.67
C GLN A 80 27.52 2.71 3.70
N LEU A 81 27.05 3.95 3.46
CA LEU A 81 25.61 4.22 3.38
C LEU A 81 25.01 3.60 2.13
N LEU A 82 25.68 3.70 0.99
CA LEU A 82 25.21 3.08 -0.24
C LEU A 82 25.20 1.56 -0.12
N ASP A 83 26.24 0.94 0.43
CA ASP A 83 26.30 -0.52 0.66
C ASP A 83 25.15 -0.99 1.53
N LYS A 84 24.87 -0.29 2.64
CA LYS A 84 23.71 -0.61 3.49
C LYS A 84 22.38 -0.50 2.74
N SER A 85 22.22 0.48 1.85
CA SER A 85 21.00 0.64 1.06
C SER A 85 20.88 -0.43 -0.03
N ILE A 86 22.00 -0.82 -0.65
CA ILE A 86 22.07 -1.95 -1.59
C ILE A 86 21.63 -3.23 -0.88
N ASP A 87 22.23 -3.56 0.26
CA ASP A 87 21.88 -4.74 1.07
C ASP A 87 20.39 -4.74 1.49
N ARG A 88 19.80 -3.57 1.78
CA ARG A 88 18.37 -3.46 2.12
C ARG A 88 17.48 -3.74 0.92
N ILE A 89 17.82 -3.20 -0.25
CA ILE A 89 17.06 -3.41 -1.48
C ILE A 89 17.16 -4.87 -1.93
N GLU A 90 18.35 -5.49 -1.91
CA GLU A 90 18.51 -6.90 -2.26
C GLU A 90 17.63 -7.78 -1.38
N ARG A 91 17.69 -7.58 -0.06
CA ARG A 91 16.83 -8.33 0.88
C ARG A 91 15.33 -8.08 0.66
N SER A 92 14.95 -6.88 0.24
CA SER A 92 13.57 -6.55 -0.09
C SER A 92 13.12 -7.27 -1.36
N MET A 93 13.96 -7.31 -2.39
CA MET A 93 13.71 -8.04 -3.63
C MET A 93 13.62 -9.56 -3.40
N ASP A 94 14.54 -10.12 -2.61
CA ASP A 94 14.50 -11.54 -2.23
C ASP A 94 13.21 -11.89 -1.49
N ARG A 95 12.80 -11.03 -0.54
CA ARG A 95 11.55 -11.21 0.19
C ARG A 95 10.32 -11.10 -0.72
N LEU A 96 10.32 -10.19 -1.69
CA LEU A 96 9.25 -10.11 -2.69
C LEU A 96 9.18 -11.38 -3.53
N ALA A 97 10.31 -11.90 -4.00
CA ALA A 97 10.35 -13.14 -4.77
C ALA A 97 9.84 -14.36 -3.97
N LEU A 98 10.05 -14.38 -2.66
CA LEU A 98 9.49 -15.43 -1.79
C LEU A 98 7.96 -15.32 -1.63
N ILE A 99 7.43 -14.10 -1.53
CA ILE A 99 5.99 -13.85 -1.33
C ILE A 99 5.21 -13.98 -2.64
N PHE A 100 5.82 -13.54 -3.74
CA PHE A 100 5.26 -13.52 -5.07
C PHE A 100 6.22 -14.19 -6.07
N PRO A 101 6.31 -15.53 -6.07
CA PRO A 101 7.27 -16.25 -6.92
C PRO A 101 7.05 -16.06 -8.42
N ASP A 102 5.82 -15.72 -8.82
CA ASP A 102 5.46 -15.49 -10.21
C ASP A 102 5.69 -14.04 -10.67
N LEU A 103 6.05 -13.12 -9.76
CA LEU A 103 6.36 -11.75 -10.14
C LEU A 103 7.76 -11.65 -10.76
N PRO A 104 7.92 -10.89 -11.86
CA PRO A 104 9.24 -10.57 -12.35
C PRO A 104 10.02 -9.76 -11.29
N PRO A 105 11.35 -9.91 -11.24
CA PRO A 105 12.17 -9.10 -10.34
C PRO A 105 11.91 -7.60 -10.54
N PRO A 106 11.86 -6.80 -9.45
CA PRO A 106 11.63 -5.37 -9.54
C PRO A 106 12.62 -4.69 -10.50
N PRO A 107 12.15 -3.88 -11.47
CA PRO A 107 12.98 -3.26 -12.50
C PRO A 107 13.79 -2.05 -12.00
N LEU A 108 14.23 -2.03 -10.73
CA LEU A 108 14.95 -0.89 -10.16
C LEU A 108 16.20 -0.57 -10.98
N LYS A 109 16.28 0.67 -11.47
CA LYS A 109 17.45 1.22 -12.18
C LYS A 109 18.12 2.33 -11.40
N GLN A 110 17.39 2.99 -10.49
CA GLN A 110 17.96 4.07 -9.70
C GLN A 110 17.38 4.10 -8.28
N PHE A 111 18.25 4.29 -7.31
CA PHE A 111 17.87 4.51 -5.92
C PHE A 111 18.51 5.80 -5.44
N ILE A 112 17.69 6.75 -4.96
CA ILE A 112 18.14 8.08 -4.57
C ILE A 112 17.85 8.29 -3.09
N ILE A 113 18.90 8.46 -2.29
CA ILE A 113 18.75 8.99 -0.94
C ILE A 113 18.62 10.51 -1.06
N GLN A 114 17.40 11.00 -1.01
CA GLN A 114 17.03 12.38 -1.30
C GLN A 114 16.98 13.21 -0.02
N SER A 115 18.01 14.04 0.19
CA SER A 115 18.16 14.91 1.37
C SER A 115 17.52 16.30 1.24
N TRP A 116 16.67 16.51 0.24
CA TRP A 116 15.90 17.74 0.02
C TRP A 116 14.44 17.38 -0.29
N SER A 117 13.53 18.32 -0.09
CA SER A 117 12.13 18.11 -0.46
C SER A 117 11.81 18.78 -1.79
N ASP A 118 11.00 18.12 -2.60
CA ASP A 118 10.41 18.62 -3.83
C ASP A 118 9.05 17.95 -4.08
N GLU A 119 8.47 18.12 -5.27
CA GLU A 119 7.16 17.54 -5.60
C GLU A 119 7.14 16.00 -5.61
N TRP A 120 8.31 15.34 -5.66
CA TRP A 120 8.43 13.87 -5.72
C TRP A 120 8.68 13.24 -4.36
N LEU A 121 9.20 14.02 -3.41
CA LEU A 121 9.35 13.59 -2.04
C LEU A 121 9.11 14.79 -1.12
N HIS A 122 7.84 14.95 -0.74
CA HIS A 122 7.44 15.96 0.23
C HIS A 122 8.00 15.66 1.63
N PRO A 123 8.09 16.66 2.54
CA PRO A 123 8.70 16.46 3.86
C PRO A 123 7.94 15.46 4.75
N ASP A 124 6.66 15.26 4.46
CA ASP A 124 5.76 14.31 5.12
C ASP A 124 5.70 12.94 4.43
N GLN A 125 6.39 12.77 3.30
CA GLN A 125 6.50 11.49 2.60
C GLN A 125 7.77 10.74 3.03
N PHE A 126 7.60 9.45 3.31
CA PHE A 126 8.71 8.59 3.70
C PHE A 126 9.59 8.24 2.50
N ALA A 127 8.96 7.64 1.49
CA ALA A 127 9.57 7.26 0.24
C ALA A 127 8.57 7.48 -0.89
N HIS A 128 9.09 7.47 -2.11
CA HIS A 128 8.28 7.55 -3.30
C HIS A 128 8.94 6.75 -4.43
N THR A 129 8.13 5.92 -5.09
CA THR A 129 8.53 5.20 -6.29
C THR A 129 8.00 5.90 -7.53
N THR A 130 8.89 6.22 -8.46
CA THR A 130 8.56 6.83 -9.75
C THR A 130 9.23 6.04 -10.87
N PHE A 131 8.42 5.36 -11.67
CA PHE A 131 8.87 4.49 -12.77
C PHE A 131 9.88 3.43 -12.29
N ASP A 132 11.14 3.48 -12.76
CA ASP A 132 12.21 2.54 -12.39
C ASP A 132 13.08 3.07 -11.22
N THR A 133 12.58 4.04 -10.46
CA THR A 133 13.34 4.77 -9.44
C THR A 133 12.64 4.76 -8.09
N ILE A 134 13.41 4.51 -7.03
CA ILE A 134 12.96 4.74 -5.64
C ILE A 134 13.70 5.96 -5.10
N ARG A 135 12.95 6.92 -4.60
CA ARG A 135 13.44 8.07 -3.83
C ARG A 135 13.08 7.85 -2.37
N ILE A 136 14.03 8.04 -1.47
CA ILE A 136 13.77 7.90 -0.04
C ILE A 136 14.49 8.99 0.74
N SER A 137 13.82 9.53 1.76
CA SER A 137 14.45 10.52 2.63
C SER A 137 15.37 9.82 3.62
N PRO A 138 16.47 10.46 4.06
CA PRO A 138 17.29 9.91 5.14
C PRO A 138 16.48 9.59 6.41
N ALA A 139 15.51 10.45 6.75
CA ALA A 139 14.59 10.23 7.88
C ALA A 139 13.79 8.93 7.72
N ALA A 140 13.29 8.64 6.52
CA ALA A 140 12.56 7.42 6.26
C ALA A 140 13.42 6.16 6.34
N ILE A 141 14.69 6.21 5.92
CA ILE A 141 15.62 5.08 6.12
C ILE A 141 15.77 4.77 7.62
N ILE A 142 15.90 5.81 8.45
CA ILE A 142 16.02 5.66 9.91
C ILE A 142 14.76 5.02 10.47
N VAL A 143 13.59 5.59 10.18
CA VAL A 143 12.31 5.05 10.66
C VAL A 143 12.09 3.63 10.15
N ASP A 144 12.33 3.37 8.88
CA ASP A 144 12.05 2.07 8.29
C ASP A 144 12.92 0.97 8.88
N SER A 145 14.22 1.23 9.04
CA SER A 145 15.16 0.24 9.59
C SER A 145 15.05 0.02 11.10
N ARG A 146 14.62 1.04 11.85
CA ARG A 146 14.52 1.02 13.32
C ARG A 146 13.13 0.66 13.84
N ILE A 147 12.08 0.96 13.08
CA ILE A 147 10.69 0.91 13.54
C ILE A 147 9.87 -0.06 12.70
N TYR A 148 9.92 0.06 11.37
CA TYR A 148 9.04 -0.68 10.47
C TYR A 148 9.66 -1.98 9.92
N GLY A 149 10.88 -2.33 10.30
CA GLY A 149 11.50 -3.59 9.90
C GLY A 149 11.78 -3.70 8.40
N ASN A 150 12.10 -2.58 7.75
CA ASN A 150 12.29 -2.44 6.30
C ASN A 150 11.01 -2.66 5.46
N ALA A 151 9.83 -2.44 6.04
CA ALA A 151 8.56 -2.53 5.31
C ALA A 151 8.42 -1.45 4.23
N THR A 152 8.97 -0.24 4.42
CA THR A 152 8.92 0.82 3.40
C THR A 152 9.73 0.43 2.15
N HIS A 153 10.98 -0.03 2.29
CA HIS A 153 11.76 -0.49 1.14
C HIS A 153 11.05 -1.63 0.39
N LEU A 154 10.41 -2.54 1.12
CA LEU A 154 9.64 -3.64 0.56
C LEU A 154 8.40 -3.15 -0.21
N HIS A 155 7.65 -2.21 0.38
CA HIS A 155 6.48 -1.53 -0.21
C HIS A 155 6.84 -0.83 -1.53
N GLU A 156 7.87 0.00 -1.51
CA GLU A 156 8.36 0.71 -2.71
C GLU A 156 8.87 -0.25 -3.80
N SER A 157 9.55 -1.33 -3.39
CA SER A 157 10.03 -2.35 -4.34
C SER A 157 8.88 -3.07 -5.04
N LEU A 158 7.73 -3.25 -4.38
CA LEU A 158 6.53 -3.84 -5.01
C LEU A 158 5.98 -2.91 -6.08
N HIS A 159 5.93 -1.60 -5.84
CA HIS A 159 5.41 -0.62 -6.79
C HIS A 159 6.13 -0.68 -8.14
N LEU A 160 7.44 -0.92 -8.15
CA LEU A 160 8.21 -1.09 -9.38
C LEU A 160 7.72 -2.25 -10.27
N THR A 161 7.06 -3.26 -9.70
CA THR A 161 6.57 -4.42 -10.45
C THR A 161 5.19 -4.20 -11.05
N GLN A 162 4.49 -3.15 -10.63
CA GLN A 162 3.08 -2.99 -10.93
C GLN A 162 2.85 -2.40 -12.33
N PRO A 163 1.91 -2.98 -13.10
CA PRO A 163 1.76 -2.65 -14.52
C PRO A 163 1.06 -1.31 -14.78
N PHE A 164 0.36 -0.75 -13.79
CA PHE A 164 -0.38 0.50 -13.87
C PHE A 164 -0.45 1.19 -12.50
N LEU A 165 -0.83 2.46 -12.46
CA LEU A 165 -0.96 3.26 -11.23
C LEU A 165 -2.42 3.42 -10.83
N GLY A 166 -2.74 3.22 -9.55
CA GLY A 166 -4.09 3.39 -9.02
C GLY A 166 -4.22 2.99 -7.55
N ALA A 167 -5.40 3.19 -6.97
CA ALA A 167 -5.63 2.88 -5.54
C ALA A 167 -5.41 1.40 -5.19
N ALA A 168 -5.68 0.48 -6.14
CA ALA A 168 -5.46 -0.95 -5.97
C ALA A 168 -3.98 -1.31 -5.73
N ASN A 169 -3.07 -0.51 -6.30
CA ASN A 169 -1.63 -0.69 -6.16
C ASN A 169 -1.13 -0.40 -4.75
N GLU A 170 -1.61 0.70 -4.16
CA GLU A 170 -1.35 1.05 -2.77
C GLU A 170 -1.96 0.02 -1.82
N LEU A 171 -3.17 -0.44 -2.11
CA LEU A 171 -3.83 -1.51 -1.35
C LEU A 171 -3.01 -2.81 -1.36
N GLU A 172 -2.46 -3.20 -2.51
CA GLU A 172 -1.57 -4.36 -2.65
C GLU A 172 -0.33 -4.22 -1.76
N ALA A 173 0.30 -3.03 -1.78
CA ALA A 173 1.50 -2.73 -1.01
C ALA A 173 1.22 -2.63 0.50
N TYR A 174 0.10 -2.05 0.93
CA TYR A 174 -0.32 -2.14 2.34
C TYR A 174 -0.66 -3.56 2.76
N GLY A 175 -1.22 -4.38 1.86
CA GLY A 175 -1.39 -5.81 2.08
C GLY A 175 -0.07 -6.52 2.40
N LEU A 176 1.04 -6.06 1.83
CA LEU A 176 2.37 -6.57 2.15
C LEU A 176 2.83 -6.15 3.55
N ASN A 177 2.61 -4.89 3.92
CA ASN A 177 2.99 -4.36 5.23
C ASN A 177 2.26 -5.08 6.37
N ILE A 178 0.95 -5.33 6.24
CA ILE A 178 0.20 -6.02 7.31
C ILE A 178 0.68 -7.45 7.57
N ARG A 179 1.24 -8.13 6.55
CA ARG A 179 1.85 -9.46 6.72
C ARG A 179 3.16 -9.40 7.51
N SER A 180 3.80 -8.23 7.55
CA SER A 180 5.05 -8.04 8.28
C SER A 180 4.80 -7.69 9.75
N ASP A 181 3.79 -6.89 10.05
CA ASP A 181 3.44 -6.48 11.40
C ASP A 181 1.93 -6.14 11.50
N PRO A 182 1.19 -6.72 12.47
CA PRO A 182 -0.25 -6.48 12.61
C PRO A 182 -0.61 -5.01 12.90
N ARG A 183 0.31 -4.20 13.44
CA ARG A 183 0.06 -2.77 13.70
C ARG A 183 -0.19 -1.98 12.42
N PHE A 184 0.34 -2.41 11.27
CA PHE A 184 0.06 -1.77 9.99
C PHE A 184 -1.42 -1.84 9.59
N LEU A 185 -2.11 -2.92 9.96
CA LEU A 185 -3.54 -3.06 9.68
C LEU A 185 -4.33 -1.98 10.42
N ILE A 186 -3.92 -1.66 11.65
CA ILE A 186 -4.53 -0.59 12.44
C ILE A 186 -4.18 0.78 11.85
N LEU A 187 -2.92 1.03 11.51
CA LEU A 187 -2.48 2.31 10.93
C LEU A 187 -3.15 2.64 9.59
N LYS A 188 -3.45 1.62 8.78
CA LYS A 188 -4.04 1.78 7.44
C LYS A 188 -5.45 1.20 7.38
N PHE A 189 -6.17 1.33 8.49
CA PHE A 189 -7.48 0.72 8.73
C PHE A 189 -8.52 1.00 7.65
N SER A 190 -8.54 2.18 7.03
CA SER A 190 -9.52 2.51 5.98
C SER A 190 -9.49 1.55 4.79
N TYR A 191 -8.32 0.99 4.47
CA TYR A 191 -8.16 -0.02 3.40
C TYR A 191 -8.73 -1.39 3.78
N PHE A 192 -8.81 -1.71 5.07
CA PHE A 192 -9.14 -3.04 5.56
C PHE A 192 -10.43 -3.09 6.40
N GLU A 193 -11.02 -1.95 6.77
CA GLU A 193 -12.14 -1.86 7.74
C GLU A 193 -13.30 -2.77 7.35
N ALA A 194 -13.82 -2.65 6.13
CA ALA A 194 -15.03 -3.35 5.72
C ALA A 194 -14.84 -4.87 5.74
N THR A 195 -13.80 -5.35 5.07
CA THR A 195 -13.46 -6.78 5.02
C THR A 195 -13.04 -7.31 6.40
N GLY A 196 -12.16 -6.59 7.09
CA GLY A 196 -11.67 -6.93 8.42
C GLY A 196 -12.79 -7.06 9.45
N ALA A 197 -13.66 -6.05 9.55
CA ALA A 197 -14.78 -6.04 10.49
C ALA A 197 -15.85 -7.07 10.17
N THR A 198 -16.13 -7.30 8.88
CA THR A 198 -17.22 -8.20 8.49
C THR A 198 -16.86 -9.67 8.64
N PHE A 199 -15.62 -10.05 8.32
CA PHE A 199 -15.26 -11.46 8.19
C PHE A 199 -14.33 -11.98 9.29
N PHE A 200 -13.60 -11.11 10.00
CA PHE A 200 -12.50 -11.56 10.86
C PHE A 200 -12.54 -11.00 12.29
N VAL A 201 -12.74 -9.69 12.44
CA VAL A 201 -12.66 -8.98 13.73
C VAL A 201 -13.83 -8.00 13.86
N PRO A 202 -15.03 -8.44 14.30
CA PRO A 202 -16.20 -7.57 14.41
C PRO A 202 -15.99 -6.28 15.21
N GLU A 203 -15.13 -6.32 16.23
CA GLU A 203 -14.78 -5.15 17.05
C GLU A 203 -13.61 -4.31 16.50
N LEU A 204 -13.20 -4.49 15.24
CA LEU A 204 -12.00 -3.84 14.68
C LEU A 204 -12.04 -2.32 14.79
N ARG A 205 -13.24 -1.73 14.66
CA ARG A 205 -13.46 -0.29 14.81
C ARG A 205 -13.21 0.19 16.25
N ASP A 206 -13.60 -0.59 17.25
CA ASP A 206 -13.35 -0.25 18.66
C ASP A 206 -11.87 -0.38 19.01
N ILE A 207 -11.18 -1.39 18.44
CA ILE A 207 -9.73 -1.53 18.53
C ILE A 207 -9.04 -0.30 17.92
N HIS A 208 -9.45 0.12 16.72
CA HIS A 208 -8.94 1.29 16.03
C HIS A 208 -9.11 2.57 16.86
N ASN A 209 -10.32 2.82 17.39
CA ASN A 209 -10.60 4.00 18.22
C ASN A 209 -9.70 4.05 19.46
N ARG A 210 -9.48 2.92 20.14
CA ARG A 210 -8.57 2.84 21.29
C ARG A 210 -7.11 3.07 20.89
N PHE A 211 -6.68 2.54 19.75
CA PHE A 211 -5.32 2.73 19.23
C PHE A 211 -5.00 4.22 18.97
N PHE A 212 -5.93 4.94 18.35
CA PHE A 212 -5.76 6.36 18.01
C PHE A 212 -6.12 7.33 19.14
N ALA A 213 -6.78 6.87 20.21
CA ALA A 213 -7.00 7.66 21.42
C ALA A 213 -5.74 7.88 22.25
N ARG A 214 -4.64 7.16 21.95
CA ARG A 214 -3.35 7.33 22.63
C ARG A 214 -2.73 8.68 22.24
N GLU A 215 -2.31 9.43 23.25
CA GLU A 215 -1.73 10.77 23.08
C GLU A 215 -0.40 10.71 22.33
N VAL A 216 -0.26 11.57 21.31
CA VAL A 216 0.97 11.80 20.56
C VAL A 216 1.39 13.25 20.71
N LYS A 217 2.69 13.51 20.57
CA LYS A 217 3.22 14.88 20.57
C LYS A 217 3.02 15.48 19.20
N GLU A 218 2.38 16.65 19.14
CA GLU A 218 2.21 17.40 17.89
C GLU A 218 3.56 17.93 17.38
N VAL A 219 3.67 17.97 16.05
CA VAL A 219 4.84 18.54 15.38
C VAL A 219 4.87 20.04 15.63
N GLY A 220 5.98 20.54 16.16
CA GLY A 220 6.18 21.98 16.42
C GLY A 220 5.57 22.52 17.71
N SER A 221 5.19 21.69 18.68
CA SER A 221 4.69 22.18 19.97
C SER A 221 5.26 21.44 21.18
N VAL A 222 6.50 21.76 21.58
CA VAL A 222 6.89 21.84 23.00
C VAL A 222 8.02 22.87 23.13
N SER A 223 7.92 23.74 24.13
CA SER A 223 8.92 24.71 24.56
C SER A 223 10.37 24.20 24.46
N GLY A 224 11.02 24.45 23.31
CA GLY A 224 12.47 24.30 23.12
C GLY A 224 12.95 23.12 22.25
N ALA A 225 12.08 22.23 21.77
CA ALA A 225 12.45 21.23 20.75
C ALA A 225 11.22 20.77 19.96
N ASP A 226 11.20 21.08 18.66
CA ASP A 226 10.12 20.63 17.76
C ASP A 226 10.19 19.10 17.60
N MET A 227 9.14 18.38 18.02
CA MET A 227 8.99 16.95 17.71
C MET A 227 8.83 16.80 16.20
N VAL A 228 9.71 16.06 15.54
CA VAL A 228 9.66 15.87 14.08
C VAL A 228 9.18 14.48 13.66
N VAL A 229 9.03 13.57 14.64
CA VAL A 229 8.52 12.21 14.39
C VAL A 229 7.03 12.25 14.03
N PRO A 230 6.61 11.72 12.87
CA PRO A 230 5.20 11.69 12.48
C PRO A 230 4.32 10.91 13.46
N LYS A 231 3.03 11.29 13.57
CA LYS A 231 2.09 10.70 14.55
C LYS A 231 1.95 9.19 14.36
N GLU A 232 1.91 8.74 13.11
CA GLU A 232 1.83 7.32 12.73
C GLU A 232 3.00 6.52 13.30
N VAL A 233 4.21 7.09 13.24
CA VAL A 233 5.42 6.47 13.79
C VAL A 233 5.36 6.45 15.31
N GLN A 234 4.90 7.55 15.93
CA GLN A 234 4.72 7.61 17.39
C GLN A 234 3.74 6.54 17.87
N TRP A 235 2.57 6.41 17.25
CA TRP A 235 1.58 5.38 17.59
C TRP A 235 2.09 3.96 17.35
N PHE A 236 2.92 3.74 16.33
CA PHE A 236 3.51 2.43 16.05
C PHE A 236 4.54 2.02 17.12
N LEU A 237 5.32 3.00 17.60
CA LEU A 237 6.32 2.83 18.66
C LEU A 237 5.70 2.54 20.03
N MET A 238 4.52 3.09 20.30
CA MET A 238 3.83 2.89 21.57
C MET A 238 3.40 1.43 21.72
N PRO A 239 3.63 0.80 22.90
CA PRO A 239 3.04 -0.49 23.22
C PRO A 239 1.53 -0.49 22.97
N PHE A 240 1.02 -1.64 22.54
CA PHE A 240 -0.40 -1.88 22.38
C PHE A 240 -0.76 -3.22 23.01
N GLU A 241 -2.04 -3.46 23.27
CA GLU A 241 -2.52 -4.66 23.97
C GLU A 241 -2.11 -5.93 23.21
N ASP A 242 -1.22 -6.73 23.80
CA ASP A 242 -0.64 -7.92 23.18
C ASP A 242 -1.69 -8.92 22.69
N ASP A 243 -2.75 -9.14 23.47
CA ASP A 243 -3.82 -10.07 23.09
C ASP A 243 -4.64 -9.55 21.90
N THR A 244 -4.83 -8.23 21.83
CA THR A 244 -5.46 -7.58 20.67
C THR A 244 -4.57 -7.71 19.43
N LEU A 245 -3.25 -7.52 19.56
CA LEU A 245 -2.30 -7.70 18.46
C LEU A 245 -2.25 -9.16 17.97
N LYS A 246 -2.22 -10.14 18.88
CA LYS A 246 -2.29 -11.57 18.53
C LYS A 246 -3.58 -11.90 17.79
N LYS A 247 -4.72 -11.34 18.23
CA LYS A 247 -6.01 -11.52 17.55
C LYS A 247 -5.96 -10.97 16.11
N ILE A 248 -5.38 -9.78 15.91
CA ILE A 248 -5.21 -9.19 14.59
C ILE A 248 -4.26 -10.02 13.72
N GLU A 249 -3.16 -10.53 14.29
CA GLU A 249 -2.22 -11.40 13.59
C GLU A 249 -2.91 -12.67 13.07
N VAL A 250 -3.75 -13.30 13.88
CA VAL A 250 -4.56 -14.45 13.47
C VAL A 250 -5.56 -14.07 12.37
N ALA A 251 -6.16 -12.88 12.44
CA ALA A 251 -7.06 -12.39 11.40
C ALA A 251 -6.32 -12.17 10.07
N ILE A 252 -5.11 -11.59 10.10
CA ILE A 252 -4.27 -11.39 8.91
C ILE A 252 -3.91 -12.72 8.25
N LYS A 253 -3.55 -13.75 9.03
CA LYS A 253 -3.30 -15.10 8.51
C LYS A 253 -4.51 -15.68 7.78
N LYS A 254 -5.73 -15.40 8.25
CA LYS A 254 -6.97 -15.83 7.58
C LYS A 254 -7.36 -14.95 6.39
N LEU A 255 -6.90 -13.70 6.37
CA LEU A 255 -7.07 -12.75 5.27
C LEU A 255 -6.13 -13.06 4.09
N GLU A 256 -5.05 -13.83 4.32
CA GLU A 256 -4.03 -14.15 3.31
C GLU A 256 -4.59 -14.60 1.94
N PRO A 257 -5.55 -15.55 1.85
CA PRO A 257 -6.09 -15.97 0.55
C PRO A 257 -6.81 -14.83 -0.16
N VAL A 258 -7.45 -13.93 0.58
CA VAL A 258 -8.14 -12.75 0.04
C VAL A 258 -7.13 -11.75 -0.52
N LEU A 259 -6.02 -11.54 0.18
CA LEU A 259 -4.94 -10.67 -0.29
C LEU A 259 -4.27 -11.23 -1.55
N GLN A 260 -4.08 -12.55 -1.63
CA GLN A 260 -3.54 -13.22 -2.82
C GLN A 260 -4.45 -13.05 -4.03
N GLU A 261 -5.77 -13.25 -3.85
CA GLU A 261 -6.71 -13.02 -4.93
C GLU A 261 -6.82 -11.54 -5.31
N MET A 262 -6.77 -10.61 -4.34
CA MET A 262 -6.72 -9.18 -4.62
C MET A 262 -5.50 -8.81 -5.48
N SER A 263 -4.30 -9.31 -5.12
CA SER A 263 -3.09 -9.17 -5.94
C SER A 263 -3.30 -9.75 -7.34
N HIS A 264 -3.79 -10.98 -7.45
CA HIS A 264 -4.05 -11.64 -8.73
C HIS A 264 -5.01 -10.81 -9.61
N LEU A 265 -6.11 -10.31 -9.05
CA LEU A 265 -7.05 -9.44 -9.78
C LEU A 265 -6.40 -8.12 -10.22
N ASN A 266 -5.55 -7.52 -9.39
CA ASN A 266 -4.83 -6.30 -9.74
C ASN A 266 -3.89 -6.53 -10.94
N ARG A 267 -3.26 -7.70 -11.01
CA ARG A 267 -2.39 -8.06 -12.16
C ARG A 267 -3.18 -8.46 -13.39
N LYS A 268 -4.33 -9.09 -13.22
CA LYS A 268 -5.20 -9.54 -14.31
C LYS A 268 -5.94 -8.39 -14.99
N TYR A 269 -6.38 -7.40 -14.21
CA TYR A 269 -7.22 -6.28 -14.66
C TYR A 269 -6.71 -4.93 -14.12
N PRO A 270 -5.47 -4.53 -14.44
CA PRO A 270 -4.84 -3.39 -13.80
C PRO A 270 -5.50 -2.05 -14.13
N LEU A 271 -6.01 -1.88 -15.36
CA LEU A 271 -6.67 -0.65 -15.78
C LEU A 271 -8.05 -0.52 -15.13
N GLU A 272 -8.84 -1.59 -15.14
CA GLU A 272 -10.18 -1.62 -14.56
C GLU A 272 -10.14 -1.50 -13.03
N ALA A 273 -9.18 -2.16 -12.38
CA ALA A 273 -8.99 -2.06 -10.93
C ALA A 273 -8.66 -0.62 -10.51
N ALA A 274 -7.76 0.05 -11.24
CA ALA A 274 -7.42 1.45 -10.99
C ALA A 274 -8.62 2.37 -11.24
N TYR A 275 -9.27 2.22 -12.41
CA TYR A 275 -10.44 3.01 -12.78
C TYR A 275 -11.57 2.88 -11.78
N LEU A 276 -12.01 1.66 -11.45
CA LEU A 276 -13.12 1.44 -10.51
C LEU A 276 -12.77 1.96 -9.11
N GLY A 277 -11.52 1.83 -8.68
CA GLY A 277 -11.03 2.38 -7.42
C GLY A 277 -11.14 3.91 -7.38
N GLU A 278 -10.76 4.61 -8.45
CA GLU A 278 -10.85 6.08 -8.53
C GLU A 278 -12.29 6.57 -8.76
N GLN A 279 -13.02 5.93 -9.68
CA GLN A 279 -14.42 6.23 -9.99
C GLN A 279 -15.30 6.13 -8.75
N THR A 280 -15.10 5.13 -7.91
CA THR A 280 -15.86 4.96 -6.67
C THR A 280 -15.20 5.63 -5.45
N HIS A 281 -13.94 6.01 -5.56
CA HIS A 281 -13.06 6.40 -4.44
C HIS A 281 -13.05 5.39 -3.28
N VAL A 282 -13.44 4.13 -3.52
CA VAL A 282 -13.41 3.06 -2.53
C VAL A 282 -12.03 2.42 -2.60
N LEU A 283 -11.09 2.91 -1.80
CA LEU A 283 -9.70 2.45 -1.81
C LEU A 283 -9.54 0.95 -1.51
N SER A 284 -10.51 0.36 -0.81
CA SER A 284 -10.56 -1.07 -0.47
C SER A 284 -11.27 -1.95 -1.52
N LEU A 285 -11.77 -1.38 -2.62
CA LEU A 285 -12.74 -2.04 -3.49
C LEU A 285 -12.28 -3.42 -3.97
N LEU A 286 -11.03 -3.53 -4.42
CA LEU A 286 -10.52 -4.79 -4.96
C LEU A 286 -10.37 -5.87 -3.88
N LEU A 287 -10.00 -5.49 -2.66
CA LEU A 287 -9.99 -6.39 -1.50
C LEU A 287 -11.41 -6.86 -1.17
N ASP A 288 -12.37 -5.93 -1.18
CA ASP A 288 -13.77 -6.23 -0.88
C ASP A 288 -14.40 -7.16 -1.94
N ILE A 289 -14.01 -7.02 -3.21
CA ILE A 289 -14.38 -7.94 -4.31
C ILE A 289 -13.73 -9.32 -4.13
N ALA A 290 -12.44 -9.38 -3.82
CA ALA A 290 -11.75 -10.64 -3.53
C ALA A 290 -12.39 -11.38 -2.35
N ALA A 291 -12.80 -10.64 -1.31
CA ALA A 291 -13.44 -11.19 -0.13
C ALA A 291 -14.75 -11.93 -0.47
N VAL A 292 -15.60 -11.35 -1.33
CA VAL A 292 -16.90 -11.99 -1.67
C VAL A 292 -16.78 -13.17 -2.64
N LYS A 293 -15.66 -13.25 -3.35
CA LYS A 293 -15.28 -14.42 -4.14
C LYS A 293 -14.93 -15.59 -3.22
N ILE A 294 -14.05 -15.35 -2.25
CA ILE A 294 -13.43 -16.41 -1.44
C ILE A 294 -14.25 -16.78 -0.21
N LEU A 295 -14.83 -15.80 0.47
CA LEU A 295 -15.41 -15.98 1.79
C LEU A 295 -16.92 -16.22 1.71
N PRO A 296 -17.49 -17.03 2.64
CA PRO A 296 -18.93 -17.12 2.80
C PRO A 296 -19.48 -15.78 3.28
N LEU A 297 -20.56 -15.32 2.65
CA LEU A 297 -21.22 -14.08 3.04
C LEU A 297 -21.83 -14.19 4.44
N PRO A 298 -21.78 -13.13 5.27
CA PRO A 298 -22.44 -13.13 6.57
C PRO A 298 -23.95 -13.35 6.41
N ARG A 299 -24.55 -14.03 7.40
CA ARG A 299 -26.01 -14.22 7.44
C ARG A 299 -26.70 -12.86 7.48
N LEU A 300 -27.77 -12.73 6.71
CA LEU A 300 -28.54 -11.50 6.60
C LEU A 300 -30.02 -11.87 6.50
N GLU A 301 -30.77 -11.53 7.53
CA GLU A 301 -32.21 -11.78 7.62
C GLU A 301 -32.96 -10.49 7.28
N LEU A 302 -33.13 -10.25 5.98
CA LEU A 302 -33.88 -9.10 5.46
C LEU A 302 -34.83 -9.56 4.36
N GLY A 303 -35.99 -8.89 4.26
CA GLY A 303 -36.94 -9.13 3.18
C GLY A 303 -36.36 -8.76 1.81
N SER A 304 -36.73 -9.50 0.77
CA SER A 304 -36.24 -9.30 -0.60
C SER A 304 -36.49 -7.88 -1.12
N THR A 305 -37.60 -7.24 -0.74
CA THR A 305 -37.91 -5.85 -1.12
C THR A 305 -36.86 -4.86 -0.61
N ILE A 306 -36.47 -4.97 0.67
CA ILE A 306 -35.46 -4.08 1.28
C ILE A 306 -34.09 -4.31 0.62
N ILE A 307 -33.74 -5.56 0.33
CA ILE A 307 -32.49 -5.87 -0.37
C ILE A 307 -32.46 -5.25 -1.76
N LYS A 308 -33.56 -5.35 -2.52
CA LYS A 308 -33.66 -4.76 -3.86
C LYS A 308 -33.48 -3.24 -3.82
N GLU A 309 -34.20 -2.56 -2.94
CA GLU A 309 -34.10 -1.11 -2.78
C GLU A 309 -32.68 -0.68 -2.35
N ALA A 310 -32.06 -1.43 -1.44
CA ALA A 310 -30.70 -1.17 -1.01
C ALA A 310 -29.68 -1.35 -2.15
N PHE A 311 -29.90 -2.32 -3.04
CA PHE A 311 -29.06 -2.53 -4.23
C PHE A 311 -29.23 -1.42 -5.26
N GLU A 312 -30.44 -0.90 -5.45
CA GLU A 312 -30.67 0.27 -6.31
C GLU A 312 -29.90 1.51 -5.81
N ILE A 313 -29.88 1.74 -4.49
CA ILE A 313 -29.08 2.82 -3.88
C ILE A 313 -27.58 2.62 -4.13
N LEU A 314 -27.07 1.40 -3.93
CA LEU A 314 -25.66 1.07 -4.15
C LEU A 314 -25.29 1.21 -5.62
N ASP A 315 -26.12 0.70 -6.52
CA ASP A 315 -25.90 0.78 -7.97
C ASP A 315 -25.85 2.22 -8.45
N MET A 316 -26.80 3.05 -8.01
CA MET A 316 -26.79 4.48 -8.30
C MET A 316 -25.49 5.15 -7.86
N GLN A 317 -24.99 4.89 -6.65
CA GLN A 317 -23.75 5.52 -6.17
C GLN A 317 -22.51 4.99 -6.90
N PHE A 318 -22.45 3.69 -7.19
CA PHE A 318 -21.31 3.03 -7.85
C PHE A 318 -21.24 3.30 -9.35
N ASN A 319 -22.29 3.84 -9.97
CA ASN A 319 -22.30 4.23 -11.38
C ASN A 319 -22.05 5.74 -11.61
N LYS A 320 -21.83 6.53 -10.55
CA LYS A 320 -21.49 7.95 -10.70
C LYS A 320 -20.06 8.14 -11.22
N LEU A 321 -19.88 9.14 -12.08
CA LEU A 321 -18.64 9.41 -12.83
C LEU A 321 -18.02 10.77 -12.50
N ASP A 322 -18.61 11.52 -11.58
CA ASP A 322 -18.13 12.83 -11.14
C ASP A 322 -16.74 12.77 -10.47
N ASN A 323 -16.35 11.63 -9.88
CA ASN A 323 -14.98 11.45 -9.39
C ASN A 323 -13.96 11.44 -10.55
N THR A 324 -14.23 10.72 -11.64
CA THR A 324 -13.33 10.62 -12.80
C THR A 324 -13.44 11.82 -13.74
N ARG A 325 -14.65 12.39 -13.92
CA ARG A 325 -14.87 13.51 -14.85
C ARG A 325 -14.59 14.89 -14.26
N LEU A 326 -14.82 15.07 -12.96
CA LEU A 326 -14.75 16.39 -12.30
C LEU A 326 -13.67 16.45 -11.22
N GLY A 327 -12.94 15.35 -10.97
CA GLY A 327 -11.88 15.28 -9.97
C GLY A 327 -12.38 15.25 -8.52
N TYR A 328 -13.66 14.92 -8.29
CA TYR A 328 -14.17 14.72 -6.94
C TYR A 328 -13.56 13.48 -6.27
N ARG A 329 -13.57 13.45 -4.94
CA ARG A 329 -13.02 12.37 -4.11
C ARG A 329 -14.08 11.86 -3.12
N ILE A 330 -15.21 11.45 -3.65
CA ILE A 330 -16.36 11.00 -2.84
C ILE A 330 -16.32 9.48 -2.71
N ASP A 331 -16.17 8.97 -1.49
CA ASP A 331 -16.29 7.54 -1.17
C ASP A 331 -17.75 7.06 -1.38
N ARG A 332 -17.99 6.38 -2.50
CA ARG A 332 -19.32 5.90 -2.89
C ARG A 332 -19.85 4.78 -1.98
N LYS A 333 -18.97 3.99 -1.36
CA LYS A 333 -19.37 3.03 -0.34
C LYS A 333 -19.89 3.79 0.87
N HIS A 334 -19.15 4.76 1.37
CA HIS A 334 -19.58 5.56 2.54
C HIS A 334 -20.93 6.25 2.29
N GLU A 335 -21.07 6.95 1.17
CA GLU A 335 -22.33 7.62 0.79
C GLU A 335 -23.50 6.65 0.69
N ALA A 336 -23.31 5.50 0.04
CA ALA A 336 -24.35 4.48 -0.05
C ALA A 336 -24.74 3.95 1.33
N LEU A 337 -23.76 3.58 2.17
CA LEU A 337 -24.02 3.06 3.51
C LEU A 337 -24.69 4.10 4.42
N MET A 338 -24.39 5.39 4.24
CA MET A 338 -25.09 6.49 4.92
C MET A 338 -26.54 6.61 4.42
N THR A 339 -26.75 6.53 3.12
CA THR A 339 -28.09 6.53 2.52
C THR A 339 -28.95 5.38 3.06
N LEU A 340 -28.41 4.16 3.12
CA LEU A 340 -29.09 2.99 3.71
C LEU A 340 -29.46 3.20 5.19
N LYS A 341 -28.58 3.87 5.96
CA LYS A 341 -28.82 4.16 7.37
C LYS A 341 -30.01 5.09 7.58
N TYR A 342 -30.11 6.16 6.78
CA TYR A 342 -31.10 7.21 7.00
C TYR A 342 -32.40 6.99 6.23
N GLN A 343 -32.33 6.54 4.97
CA GLN A 343 -33.52 6.31 4.14
C GLN A 343 -34.21 4.99 4.50
N LEU A 344 -33.45 3.89 4.54
CA LEU A 344 -34.00 2.55 4.87
C LEU A 344 -33.99 2.24 6.37
N ARG A 345 -33.56 3.18 7.21
CA ARG A 345 -33.49 3.07 8.68
C ARG A 345 -32.65 1.87 9.17
N LEU A 346 -31.70 1.40 8.37
CA LEU A 346 -30.80 0.29 8.71
C LEU A 346 -29.66 0.79 9.60
N LYS A 347 -29.90 0.90 10.91
CA LYS A 347 -28.94 1.49 11.85
C LYS A 347 -27.66 0.66 12.03
N ASP A 348 -27.80 -0.66 12.07
CA ASP A 348 -26.69 -1.58 12.30
C ASP A 348 -25.69 -1.56 11.13
N SER A 349 -24.41 -1.32 11.44
CA SER A 349 -23.33 -1.34 10.44
C SER A 349 -23.07 -2.73 9.88
N ALA A 350 -23.22 -3.79 10.67
CA ALA A 350 -23.01 -5.16 10.22
C ALA A 350 -24.05 -5.56 9.16
N ILE A 351 -25.32 -5.18 9.37
CA ILE A 351 -26.39 -5.37 8.38
C ILE A 351 -26.05 -4.61 7.08
N ARG A 352 -25.66 -3.34 7.18
CA ARG A 352 -25.32 -2.51 6.03
C ARG A 352 -24.11 -3.02 5.24
N LEU A 353 -23.06 -3.47 5.92
CA LEU A 353 -21.91 -4.13 5.29
C LEU A 353 -22.29 -5.46 4.66
N GLY A 354 -23.15 -6.24 5.32
CA GLY A 354 -23.69 -7.49 4.76
C GLY A 354 -24.46 -7.27 3.44
N ILE A 355 -25.22 -6.18 3.34
CA ILE A 355 -25.86 -5.77 2.07
C ILE A 355 -24.81 -5.40 1.03
N TYR A 356 -23.83 -4.56 1.40
CA TYR A 356 -22.76 -4.13 0.49
C TYR A 356 -21.99 -5.31 -0.12
N PHE A 357 -21.58 -6.29 0.69
CA PHE A 357 -20.88 -7.46 0.18
C PHE A 357 -21.77 -8.36 -0.70
N ARG A 358 -23.08 -8.44 -0.44
CA ARG A 358 -24.01 -9.14 -1.35
C ARG A 358 -24.15 -8.41 -2.68
N TYR A 359 -24.21 -7.08 -2.65
CA TYR A 359 -24.21 -6.25 -3.86
C TYR A 359 -22.95 -6.45 -4.69
N LEU A 360 -21.76 -6.41 -4.07
CA LEU A 360 -20.50 -6.69 -4.76
C LEU A 360 -20.51 -8.10 -5.38
N LYS A 361 -21.03 -9.10 -4.64
CA LYS A 361 -21.11 -10.46 -5.15
C LYS A 361 -22.01 -10.55 -6.39
N GLN A 362 -23.18 -9.92 -6.38
CA GLN A 362 -24.06 -9.87 -7.54
C GLN A 362 -23.43 -9.14 -8.72
N ARG A 363 -22.71 -8.04 -8.45
CA ARG A 363 -22.18 -7.16 -9.49
C ARG A 363 -20.92 -7.72 -10.16
N PHE A 364 -20.02 -8.32 -9.39
CA PHE A 364 -18.67 -8.64 -9.87
C PHE A 364 -18.38 -10.14 -9.98
N ILE A 365 -19.19 -11.02 -9.39
CA ILE A 365 -18.98 -12.47 -9.47
C ILE A 365 -19.93 -13.07 -10.49
N GLY A 366 -19.36 -13.63 -11.57
CA GLY A 366 -20.10 -14.29 -12.63
C GLY A 366 -20.73 -15.61 -12.17
N VAL A 367 -21.65 -16.13 -12.98
CA VAL A 367 -22.28 -17.46 -12.77
C VAL A 367 -21.27 -18.61 -12.80
N ASP A 368 -20.13 -18.38 -13.47
CA ASP A 368 -18.95 -19.25 -13.54
C ASP A 368 -18.09 -19.19 -12.27
N GLY A 369 -18.38 -18.28 -11.33
CA GLY A 369 -17.58 -18.02 -10.14
C GLY A 369 -16.37 -17.10 -10.40
N GLU A 370 -16.17 -16.66 -11.64
CA GLU A 370 -15.07 -15.79 -12.01
C GLU A 370 -15.40 -14.31 -11.74
N VAL A 371 -14.36 -13.55 -11.40
CA VAL A 371 -14.49 -12.10 -11.18
C VAL A 371 -14.51 -11.40 -12.53
N LYS A 372 -15.48 -10.50 -12.71
CA LYS A 372 -15.62 -9.64 -13.88
C LYS A 372 -15.66 -8.20 -13.38
N LEU A 373 -14.58 -7.44 -13.57
CA LEU A 373 -14.52 -6.03 -13.22
C LEU A 373 -15.32 -5.21 -14.24
N VAL A 374 -16.63 -5.14 -14.04
CA VAL A 374 -17.54 -4.43 -14.96
C VAL A 374 -17.35 -2.93 -14.85
N VAL A 375 -16.85 -2.33 -15.93
CA VAL A 375 -16.77 -0.89 -16.12
C VAL A 375 -18.15 -0.35 -16.56
N PRO A 376 -18.74 0.62 -15.84
CA PRO A 376 -20.07 1.15 -16.14
C PRO A 376 -20.15 1.96 -17.44
N ASP A 377 -19.12 2.74 -17.77
CA ASP A 377 -19.07 3.60 -18.96
C ASP A 377 -17.73 3.41 -19.68
N LYS A 378 -17.77 2.84 -20.90
CA LYS A 378 -16.57 2.54 -21.69
C LYS A 378 -15.86 3.79 -22.22
N GLU A 379 -16.61 4.84 -22.53
CA GLU A 379 -16.03 6.09 -23.02
C GLU A 379 -15.34 6.84 -21.88
N ASP A 380 -15.96 6.86 -20.69
CA ASP A 380 -15.34 7.41 -19.49
C ASP A 380 -14.04 6.68 -19.12
N PHE A 381 -14.06 5.35 -19.19
CA PHE A 381 -12.87 4.54 -18.93
C PHE A 381 -11.75 4.79 -19.94
N LYS A 382 -12.08 4.92 -21.22
CA LYS A 382 -11.11 5.29 -22.25
C LYS A 382 -10.52 6.68 -21.98
N TYR A 383 -11.35 7.66 -21.67
CA TYR A 383 -10.92 9.01 -21.31
C TYR A 383 -9.98 9.00 -20.10
N TYR A 384 -10.33 8.24 -19.05
CA TYR A 384 -9.49 8.07 -17.87
C TYR A 384 -8.09 7.54 -18.22
N ILE A 385 -7.99 6.52 -19.07
CA ILE A 385 -6.69 5.97 -19.49
C ILE A 385 -5.90 7.00 -20.30
N GLU A 386 -6.55 7.74 -21.20
CA GLU A 386 -5.93 8.81 -21.98
C GLU A 386 -5.41 9.93 -21.08
N GLU A 387 -6.19 10.34 -20.07
CA GLU A 387 -5.80 11.35 -19.10
C GLU A 387 -4.59 10.90 -18.27
N LYS A 388 -4.59 9.67 -17.72
CA LYS A 388 -3.43 9.12 -17.00
C LYS A 388 -2.19 9.04 -17.87
N SER A 389 -2.36 8.65 -19.14
CA SER A 389 -1.24 8.62 -20.10
C SER A 389 -0.70 10.01 -20.37
N LEU A 390 -1.57 11.02 -20.49
CA LEU A 390 -1.16 12.42 -20.65
C LEU A 390 -0.44 12.95 -19.42
N GLU A 391 -0.89 12.60 -18.21
CA GLU A 391 -0.22 12.94 -16.95
C GLU A 391 1.21 12.36 -16.92
N ILE A 392 1.38 11.08 -17.25
CA ILE A 392 2.70 10.43 -17.32
C ILE A 392 3.60 11.12 -18.36
N ALA A 393 3.05 11.45 -19.54
CA ALA A 393 3.81 12.17 -20.57
C ALA A 393 4.26 13.56 -20.10
N LYS A 394 3.36 14.32 -19.47
CA LYS A 394 3.70 15.63 -18.86
C LYS A 394 4.78 15.48 -17.79
N MET A 395 4.72 14.43 -16.97
CA MET A 395 5.76 14.16 -15.97
C MET A 395 7.11 13.90 -16.62
N ALA A 396 7.17 13.11 -17.71
CA ALA A 396 8.40 12.79 -18.44
C ALA A 396 9.12 14.05 -18.97
N ASP A 397 8.38 15.10 -19.30
CA ASP A 397 8.93 16.35 -19.80
C ASP A 397 9.52 17.26 -18.70
N LEU A 398 9.23 16.99 -17.43
CA LEU A 398 9.71 17.82 -16.32
C LEU A 398 11.24 17.77 -16.23
N SER A 399 11.86 18.94 -16.02
CA SER A 399 13.33 19.07 -15.92
C SER A 399 13.92 18.41 -14.66
N LYS A 400 13.08 18.20 -13.64
CA LYS A 400 13.48 17.63 -12.34
C LYS A 400 13.62 16.10 -12.36
N LEU A 401 13.00 15.41 -13.34
CA LEU A 401 13.20 13.97 -13.51
C LEU A 401 14.58 13.67 -14.08
N THR A 402 15.20 12.63 -13.54
CA THR A 402 16.43 12.08 -14.08
C THR A 402 16.18 11.43 -15.44
N LYS A 403 17.25 11.23 -16.22
CA LYS A 403 17.14 10.50 -17.50
C LYS A 403 16.54 9.09 -17.31
N ILE A 404 16.87 8.40 -16.22
CA ILE A 404 16.35 7.05 -15.92
C ILE A 404 14.84 7.07 -15.70
N GLU A 405 14.35 8.04 -14.93
CA GLU A 405 12.91 8.23 -14.71
C GLU A 405 12.18 8.57 -16.01
N LYS A 406 12.73 9.46 -16.84
CA LYS A 406 12.15 9.80 -18.15
C LYS A 406 12.04 8.59 -19.06
N ASP A 407 13.11 7.80 -19.17
CA ASP A 407 13.10 6.57 -19.95
C ASP A 407 12.10 5.55 -19.36
N GLY A 408 11.92 5.54 -18.03
CA GLY A 408 10.93 4.74 -17.32
C GLY A 408 9.50 5.13 -17.65
N ALA A 409 9.21 6.44 -17.69
CA ALA A 409 7.91 6.99 -18.10
C ALA A 409 7.53 6.53 -19.51
N LEU A 410 8.47 6.60 -20.45
CA LEU A 410 8.24 6.15 -21.83
C LEU A 410 7.94 4.64 -21.91
N ARG A 411 8.65 3.81 -21.13
CA ARG A 411 8.35 2.36 -21.02
C ARG A 411 6.96 2.10 -20.45
N MET A 412 6.56 2.88 -19.45
CA MET A 412 5.23 2.77 -18.85
C MET A 412 4.14 3.12 -19.86
N LEU A 413 4.30 4.20 -20.62
CA LEU A 413 3.36 4.57 -21.70
C LEU A 413 3.24 3.48 -22.77
N GLU A 414 4.35 2.87 -23.17
CA GLU A 414 4.34 1.74 -24.10
C GLU A 414 3.58 0.54 -23.51
N SER A 415 3.77 0.27 -22.22
CA SER A 415 3.10 -0.82 -21.50
C SER A 415 1.58 -0.59 -21.41
N ILE A 416 1.15 0.64 -21.09
CA ILE A 416 -0.26 1.03 -21.10
C ILE A 416 -0.86 0.83 -22.50
N SER A 417 -0.18 1.28 -23.55
CA SER A 417 -0.65 1.10 -24.93
C SER A 417 -0.84 -0.38 -25.30
N LYS A 418 0.04 -1.27 -24.81
CA LYS A 418 -0.11 -2.73 -25.01
C LYS A 418 -1.30 -3.29 -24.23
N LEU A 419 -1.51 -2.87 -22.98
CA LEU A 419 -2.65 -3.29 -22.17
C LEU A 419 -3.98 -2.90 -22.83
N VAL A 420 -4.09 -1.66 -23.33
CA VAL A 420 -5.29 -1.18 -24.04
C VAL A 420 -5.57 -1.96 -25.32
N LYS A 421 -4.56 -2.43 -26.05
CA LYS A 421 -4.75 -3.23 -27.27
C LYS A 421 -5.21 -4.67 -26.99
N ASN A 422 -4.91 -5.18 -25.81
CA ASN A 422 -5.23 -6.55 -25.41
C ASN A 422 -6.57 -6.66 -24.66
N ASN A 423 -7.13 -5.52 -24.21
CA ASN A 423 -8.48 -5.37 -23.68
C ASN A 423 -9.47 -5.04 -24.81
#